data_AF-A0A5L4PMU9-F1
#
_entry.id   AF-A0A5L4PMU9-F1
#
_cell.length_a   1.000
_cell.length_b   1.000
_cell.length_c   1.000
_cell.angle_alpha   90.00
_cell.angle_beta   90.00
_cell.angle_gamma   90.00
#
_symmetry.space_group_name_H-M   'P 1'
#
loop_
_entity.id
_entity.type
_entity.pdbx_description
1 polymer ?
#
loop_
_entity_poly.entity_id
_entity_poly.type
_entity_poly.pdbx_seq_one_letter_code
_entity_poly.pdbx_strand_id
1 'polypeptide(L)'
;LSLGVSEFSPWDLEMANLGFKVVEYDGSIEKCPYNHPNIIFNKLFVGATNDENTITLNEALRKNDFDKTKNNILQCDIENCEWEMLENIDISLLSEYFSQVIFEFHGMNPEERDGFALRSELLSRLNEHFVPIHTHLNNHGKIFYSKGLFFSTTLEVSYLRKDLAKPYLSFGYRDEGNLMGFDSPTFLPNPEIPLRFVRESNG
;
A
#
# COMPACT_ATOMS: atom_id res chain seq x y z
N LEU A 1 7.34 -6.93 -5.21
CA LEU A 1 8.25 -6.17 -4.34
C LEU A 1 7.48 -5.93 -3.06
N SER A 2 8.02 -6.37 -1.94
CA SER A 2 7.41 -6.29 -0.62
C SER A 2 8.30 -5.46 0.28
N LEU A 3 7.78 -4.39 0.86
CA LEU A 3 8.54 -3.41 1.63
C LEU A 3 7.97 -3.35 3.05
N GLY A 4 8.86 -3.47 4.04
CA GLY A 4 8.59 -3.57 5.48
C GLY A 4 7.94 -4.88 5.90
N VAL A 5 8.56 -5.97 5.46
CA VAL A 5 8.17 -7.34 5.80
C VAL A 5 8.43 -7.64 7.27
N SER A 6 7.44 -8.16 7.98
CA SER A 6 7.60 -8.57 9.39
C SER A 6 8.08 -10.02 9.55
N GLU A 7 8.19 -10.50 10.79
CA GLU A 7 8.41 -11.93 11.07
C GLU A 7 7.23 -12.82 10.62
N PHE A 8 6.15 -12.24 10.10
CA PHE A 8 4.99 -12.93 9.57
C PHE A 8 4.45 -12.24 8.30
N SER A 9 4.76 -12.80 7.13
CA SER A 9 4.27 -12.29 5.82
C SER A 9 3.58 -13.37 4.95
N PRO A 10 2.38 -13.82 5.34
CA PRO A 10 1.69 -14.91 4.64
C PRO A 10 1.39 -14.57 3.16
N TRP A 11 1.18 -13.30 2.84
CA TRP A 11 0.95 -12.85 1.46
C TRP A 11 2.18 -13.08 0.57
N ASP A 12 3.38 -12.75 1.05
CA ASP A 12 4.62 -12.97 0.30
C ASP A 12 4.85 -14.45 0.00
N LEU A 13 4.59 -15.32 0.99
CA LEU A 13 4.67 -16.76 0.80
C LEU A 13 3.65 -17.27 -0.23
N GLU A 14 2.41 -16.76 -0.20
CA GLU A 14 1.38 -17.11 -1.18
C GLU A 14 1.79 -16.71 -2.59
N MET A 15 2.27 -15.47 -2.77
CA MET A 15 2.76 -14.98 -4.05
C MET A 15 3.94 -15.82 -4.57
N ALA A 16 4.87 -16.18 -3.67
CA ALA A 16 6.00 -17.03 -4.01
C ALA A 16 5.57 -18.44 -4.46
N ASN A 17 4.56 -19.03 -3.79
CA ASN A 17 3.97 -20.32 -4.14
C ASN A 17 3.21 -20.27 -5.49
N LEU A 18 2.63 -19.13 -5.85
CA LEU A 18 2.03 -18.88 -7.17
C LEU A 18 3.09 -18.71 -8.28
N GLY A 19 4.38 -18.73 -7.92
CA GLY A 19 5.49 -18.65 -8.87
C GLY A 19 6.03 -17.23 -9.08
N PHE A 20 5.57 -16.25 -8.32
CA PHE A 20 6.16 -14.91 -8.36
C PHE A 20 7.53 -14.91 -7.69
N LYS A 21 8.49 -14.18 -8.26
CA LYS A 21 9.71 -13.79 -7.57
C LYS A 21 9.35 -12.67 -6.59
N VAL A 22 9.54 -12.92 -5.31
CA VAL A 22 9.26 -11.95 -4.24
C VAL A 22 10.60 -11.41 -3.75
N VAL A 23 10.75 -10.10 -3.87
CA VAL A 23 11.90 -9.36 -3.31
C VAL A 23 11.38 -8.63 -2.09
N GLU A 24 11.95 -8.92 -0.94
CA GLU A 24 11.58 -8.40 0.37
C GLU A 24 12.66 -7.43 0.87
N TYR A 25 12.22 -6.36 1.51
CA TYR A 25 13.06 -5.40 2.21
C TYR A 25 12.50 -5.14 3.60
N ASP A 26 13.30 -5.39 4.63
CA ASP A 26 13.02 -4.95 6.00
C ASP A 26 14.31 -4.90 6.82
N GLY A 27 14.60 -3.77 7.46
CA GLY A 27 15.80 -3.59 8.27
C GLY A 27 15.66 -4.02 9.74
N SER A 28 14.42 -4.22 10.21
CA SER A 28 14.06 -4.51 11.59
C SER A 28 14.15 -5.99 11.95
N ILE A 29 13.98 -6.89 10.98
CA ILE A 29 14.08 -8.34 11.19
C ILE A 29 15.45 -8.88 10.76
N GLU A 30 15.92 -9.92 11.45
CA GLU A 30 17.24 -10.51 11.19
C GLU A 30 17.28 -11.40 9.94
N LYS A 31 16.15 -11.97 9.54
CA LYS A 31 16.05 -12.91 8.41
C LYS A 31 14.63 -12.99 7.88
N CYS A 32 14.50 -13.46 6.64
CA CYS A 32 13.23 -13.78 6.02
C CYS A 32 12.37 -14.73 6.90
N PRO A 33 11.06 -14.47 7.04
CA PRO A 33 10.16 -15.35 7.79
C PRO A 33 9.99 -16.73 7.17
N TYR A 34 10.16 -16.87 5.84
CA TYR A 34 9.93 -18.11 5.12
C TYR A 34 11.12 -18.53 4.26
N ASN A 35 11.45 -19.82 4.29
CA ASN A 35 12.45 -20.37 3.38
C ASN A 35 11.78 -20.84 2.08
N HIS A 36 11.89 -20.04 1.01
CA HIS A 36 11.33 -20.36 -0.29
C HIS A 36 12.25 -19.89 -1.43
N PRO A 37 12.49 -20.69 -2.50
CA PRO A 37 13.46 -20.35 -3.55
C PRO A 37 13.11 -19.10 -4.36
N ASN A 38 11.84 -18.71 -4.39
CA ASN A 38 11.39 -17.49 -5.07
C ASN A 38 11.43 -16.24 -4.19
N ILE A 39 11.76 -16.37 -2.89
CA ILE A 39 11.85 -15.24 -1.96
C ILE A 39 13.32 -14.82 -1.82
N ILE A 40 13.57 -13.52 -2.00
CA ILE A 40 14.88 -12.91 -1.80
C ILE A 40 14.72 -11.79 -0.77
N PHE A 41 15.31 -11.99 0.40
CA PHE A 41 15.25 -11.04 1.50
C PHE A 41 16.51 -10.15 1.56
N ASN A 42 16.28 -8.86 1.76
CA ASN A 42 17.31 -7.85 1.91
C ASN A 42 17.11 -7.12 3.24
N LYS A 43 18.09 -7.20 4.14
CA LYS A 43 18.05 -6.52 5.43
C LYS A 43 18.43 -5.04 5.31
N LEU A 44 17.52 -4.25 4.74
CA LEU A 44 17.64 -2.79 4.61
C LEU A 44 16.26 -2.16 4.83
N PHE A 45 16.23 -1.04 5.53
CA PHE A 45 15.06 -0.16 5.58
C PHE A 45 14.81 0.47 4.22
N VAL A 46 13.57 0.86 3.96
CA VAL A 46 13.22 1.65 2.79
C VAL A 46 13.00 3.10 3.22
N GLY A 47 13.62 4.03 2.50
CA GLY A 47 13.53 5.46 2.83
C GLY A 47 13.80 6.37 1.64
N ALA A 48 13.94 7.67 1.93
CA ALA A 48 14.15 8.70 0.91
C ALA A 48 15.59 8.78 0.38
N THR A 49 16.57 8.30 1.14
CA THR A 49 17.99 8.32 0.76
C THR A 49 18.63 6.94 0.90
N ASN A 50 19.75 6.73 0.20
CA ASN A 50 20.53 5.51 0.31
C ASN A 50 21.65 5.72 1.34
N ASP A 51 21.79 4.79 2.27
CA ASP A 51 22.90 4.71 3.21
C ASP A 51 23.31 3.25 3.47
N GLU A 52 24.02 3.00 4.57
CA GLU A 52 24.47 1.65 4.95
C GLU A 52 23.32 0.69 5.32
N ASN A 53 22.21 1.21 5.85
CA ASN A 53 21.07 0.45 6.37
C ASN A 53 19.76 0.75 5.63
N THR A 54 19.75 1.73 4.71
CA THR A 54 18.55 2.23 4.03
C THR A 54 18.73 2.20 2.51
N ILE A 55 17.69 1.83 1.79
CA ILE A 55 17.61 1.84 0.33
C ILE A 55 16.42 2.66 -0.15
N THR A 56 16.57 3.39 -1.25
CA THR A 56 15.43 4.05 -1.91
C THR A 56 14.68 3.07 -2.82
N LEU A 57 13.38 3.31 -3.06
CA LEU A 57 12.61 2.49 -3.99
C LEU A 57 13.26 2.40 -5.38
N ASN A 58 13.78 3.52 -5.90
CA ASN A 58 14.45 3.55 -7.19
C ASN A 58 15.67 2.64 -7.23
N GLU A 59 16.46 2.64 -6.15
CA GLU A 59 17.65 1.82 -6.05
C GLU A 59 17.29 0.34 -5.85
N ALA A 60 16.23 0.04 -5.09
CA ALA A 60 15.72 -1.32 -4.93
C ALA A 60 15.25 -1.92 -6.27
N LEU A 61 14.50 -1.14 -7.06
CA LEU A 61 14.06 -1.53 -8.40
C LEU A 61 15.26 -1.80 -9.32
N ARG A 62 16.25 -0.91 -9.30
CA ARG A 62 17.47 -1.01 -10.12
C ARG A 62 18.34 -2.21 -9.72
N LYS A 63 18.60 -2.42 -8.43
CA LYS A 63 19.44 -3.52 -7.94
C LYS A 63 18.88 -4.90 -8.21
N ASN A 64 17.55 -5.01 -8.33
CA ASN A 64 16.87 -6.29 -8.56
C ASN A 64 16.49 -6.52 -10.03
N ASP A 65 16.92 -5.64 -10.94
CA ASP A 65 16.66 -5.72 -12.37
C ASP A 65 15.17 -5.92 -12.70
N PHE A 66 14.29 -5.14 -12.06
CA PHE A 66 12.85 -5.26 -12.26
C PHE A 66 12.47 -4.99 -13.73
N ASP A 67 11.74 -5.92 -14.33
CA ASP A 67 11.30 -5.84 -15.72
C ASP A 67 9.96 -5.09 -15.82
N LYS A 68 10.00 -3.89 -16.41
CA LYS A 68 8.83 -3.03 -16.66
C LYS A 68 7.77 -3.66 -17.55
N THR A 69 8.10 -4.71 -18.30
CA THR A 69 7.15 -5.41 -19.18
C THR A 69 6.32 -6.47 -18.47
N LYS A 70 6.61 -6.74 -17.20
CA LYS A 70 5.90 -7.72 -16.37
C LYS A 70 4.79 -7.06 -15.55
N ASN A 71 3.82 -7.86 -15.13
CA ASN A 71 2.79 -7.46 -14.19
C ASN A 71 3.36 -7.51 -12.75
N ASN A 72 4.29 -6.61 -12.43
CA ASN A 72 4.81 -6.53 -11.07
C ASN A 72 3.75 -5.95 -10.14
N ILE A 73 3.88 -6.32 -8.86
CA ILE A 73 3.05 -5.84 -7.76
C ILE A 73 3.98 -5.28 -6.68
N LEU A 74 3.65 -4.09 -6.19
CA LEU A 74 4.25 -3.49 -5.01
C LEU A 74 3.31 -3.72 -3.83
N GLN A 75 3.84 -4.22 -2.71
CA GLN A 75 3.24 -4.09 -1.39
C GLN A 75 4.19 -3.23 -0.55
N CYS A 76 3.62 -2.27 0.19
CA CYS A 76 4.37 -1.30 0.97
C CYS A 76 3.68 -1.03 2.30
N ASP A 77 4.34 -1.42 3.36
CA ASP A 77 3.99 -1.15 4.75
C ASP A 77 5.32 -0.83 5.45
N ILE A 78 5.65 0.44 5.64
CA ILE A 78 6.97 0.87 6.12
C ILE A 78 6.86 1.89 7.26
N GLU A 79 5.82 1.79 8.07
CA GLU A 79 5.68 2.46 9.36
C GLU A 79 5.86 4.00 9.32
N ASN A 80 5.03 4.69 8.53
CA ASN A 80 5.03 6.14 8.23
C ASN A 80 6.05 6.61 7.19
N CYS A 81 7.03 5.79 6.81
CA CYS A 81 7.98 6.15 5.76
C CYS A 81 7.35 6.16 4.36
N GLU A 82 6.08 5.73 4.20
CA GLU A 82 5.38 5.73 2.91
C GLU A 82 5.29 7.15 2.34
N TRP A 83 5.01 8.13 3.20
CA TRP A 83 4.84 9.52 2.79
C TRP A 83 6.14 10.15 2.32
N GLU A 84 7.22 9.97 3.08
CA GLU A 84 8.54 10.48 2.73
C GLU A 84 9.04 9.82 1.44
N MET A 85 8.81 8.51 1.28
CA MET A 85 9.11 7.79 0.05
C MET A 85 8.33 8.37 -1.14
N LEU A 86 7.01 8.54 -1.02
CA LEU A 86 6.16 9.09 -2.09
C LEU A 86 6.49 10.54 -2.45
N GLU A 87 6.91 11.34 -1.47
CA GLU A 87 7.37 12.72 -1.68
C GLU A 87 8.65 12.76 -2.53
N ASN A 88 9.58 11.84 -2.29
CA ASN A 88 10.92 11.84 -2.89
C ASN A 88 11.05 11.02 -4.17
N ILE A 89 9.98 10.37 -4.65
CA ILE A 89 9.98 9.66 -5.92
C ILE A 89 9.15 10.39 -6.99
N ASP A 90 9.50 10.13 -8.24
CA ASP A 90 8.58 10.34 -9.36
C ASP A 90 7.52 9.23 -9.33
N ILE A 91 6.31 9.55 -8.89
CA ILE A 91 5.19 8.60 -8.79
C ILE A 91 4.84 7.99 -10.16
N SER A 92 5.15 8.65 -11.28
CA SER A 92 4.96 8.05 -12.60
C SER A 92 5.82 6.80 -12.80
N LEU A 93 6.99 6.71 -12.14
CA LEU A 93 7.85 5.54 -12.12
C LEU A 93 7.13 4.31 -11.55
N LEU A 94 6.27 4.49 -10.53
CA LEU A 94 5.47 3.39 -10.00
C LEU A 94 4.63 2.76 -11.10
N SER A 95 4.02 3.59 -11.96
CA SER A 95 3.17 3.13 -13.06
C SER A 95 3.96 2.42 -14.16
N GLU A 96 5.25 2.76 -14.34
CA GLU A 96 6.11 2.07 -15.30
C GLU A 96 6.48 0.65 -14.86
N TYR A 97 6.70 0.44 -13.55
CA TYR A 97 7.12 -0.85 -13.02
C TYR A 97 5.95 -1.74 -12.58
N PHE A 98 4.87 -1.14 -12.06
CA PHE A 98 3.84 -1.88 -11.34
C PHE A 98 2.48 -1.78 -12.00
N SER A 99 1.85 -2.95 -12.19
CA SER A 99 0.44 -3.06 -12.56
C SER A 99 -0.48 -2.77 -11.38
N GLN A 100 -0.04 -3.12 -10.17
CA GLN A 100 -0.75 -2.92 -8.92
C GLN A 100 0.21 -2.44 -7.84
N VAL A 101 -0.28 -1.55 -7.00
CA VAL A 101 0.42 -1.09 -5.79
C VAL A 101 -0.52 -1.22 -4.61
N ILE A 102 0.00 -1.73 -3.50
CA ILE A 102 -0.74 -1.96 -2.26
C ILE A 102 0.02 -1.19 -1.18
N PHE A 103 -0.69 -0.33 -0.47
CA PHE A 103 -0.13 0.48 0.60
C PHE A 103 -0.92 0.27 1.88
N GLU A 104 -0.22 0.04 2.99
CA GLU A 104 -0.75 0.36 4.32
C GLU A 104 -0.31 1.78 4.67
N PHE A 105 -1.23 2.73 4.59
CA PHE A 105 -0.96 4.14 4.86
C PHE A 105 -1.08 4.43 6.35
N HIS A 106 0.08 4.60 6.99
CA HIS A 106 0.22 4.99 8.38
C HIS A 106 -0.01 6.48 8.61
N GLY A 107 -0.29 6.86 9.86
CA GLY A 107 -0.28 8.27 10.28
C GLY A 107 -1.40 9.12 9.66
N MET A 108 -2.49 8.54 9.19
CA MET A 108 -3.65 9.24 8.63
C MET A 108 -4.48 9.94 9.72
N ASN A 109 -3.87 10.76 10.57
CA ASN A 109 -4.60 11.51 11.58
C ASN A 109 -5.20 12.80 11.00
N PRO A 110 -6.54 12.93 10.90
CA PRO A 110 -7.19 14.13 10.35
C PRO A 110 -7.04 15.38 11.25
N GLU A 111 -6.61 15.23 12.50
CA GLU A 111 -6.36 16.36 13.40
C GLU A 111 -5.04 17.09 13.07
N GLU A 112 -4.12 16.45 12.33
CA GLU A 112 -2.83 17.01 11.91
C GLU A 112 -3.00 17.80 10.60
N ARG A 113 -3.28 19.10 10.69
CA ARG A 113 -3.63 19.91 9.51
C ARG A 113 -2.58 19.86 8.38
N ASP A 114 -1.31 20.06 8.72
CA ASP A 114 -0.23 20.10 7.73
C ASP A 114 0.02 18.70 7.14
N GLY A 115 -0.04 17.66 8.00
CA GLY A 115 0.05 16.27 7.58
C GLY A 115 -1.11 15.88 6.65
N PHE A 116 -2.33 16.32 6.95
CA PHE A 116 -3.49 16.09 6.08
C PHE A 116 -3.31 16.71 4.69
N ALA A 117 -2.81 17.94 4.60
CA ALA A 117 -2.60 18.61 3.32
C ALA A 117 -1.57 17.87 2.46
N LEU A 118 -0.40 17.53 3.04
CA LEU A 118 0.65 16.78 2.36
C LEU A 118 0.14 15.41 1.87
N ARG A 119 -0.48 14.63 2.76
CA ARG A 119 -0.99 13.29 2.43
C ARG A 119 -2.06 13.35 1.33
N SER A 120 -2.93 14.35 1.36
CA SER A 120 -3.95 14.56 0.32
C SER A 120 -3.34 14.89 -1.05
N GLU A 121 -2.27 15.69 -1.08
CA GLU A 121 -1.53 15.99 -2.31
C GLU A 121 -0.85 14.74 -2.87
N LEU A 122 -0.16 13.97 -2.04
CA LEU A 122 0.51 12.74 -2.45
C LEU A 122 -0.47 11.67 -2.95
N LEU A 123 -1.61 11.50 -2.27
CA LEU A 123 -2.69 10.62 -2.73
C LEU A 123 -3.28 11.10 -4.05
N SER A 124 -3.41 12.41 -4.26
CA SER A 124 -3.88 12.97 -5.54
C SER A 124 -2.91 12.66 -6.68
N ARG A 125 -1.60 12.80 -6.45
CA ARG A 125 -0.56 12.41 -7.41
C ARG A 125 -0.57 10.91 -7.70
N LEU A 126 -0.75 10.06 -6.68
CA LEU A 126 -0.91 8.61 -6.87
C LEU A 126 -2.14 8.30 -7.75
N ASN A 127 -3.25 8.99 -7.46
CA ASN A 127 -4.49 8.90 -8.22
C ASN A 127 -4.38 9.48 -9.64
N GLU A 128 -3.27 10.10 -10.06
CA GLU A 128 -3.04 10.45 -11.47
C GLU A 128 -2.70 9.22 -12.31
N HIS A 129 -2.10 8.19 -11.72
CA HIS A 129 -1.61 6.99 -12.41
C HIS A 129 -2.36 5.71 -12.03
N PHE A 130 -2.99 5.70 -10.86
CA PHE A 130 -3.65 4.53 -10.28
C PHE A 130 -5.10 4.81 -9.90
N VAL A 131 -5.88 3.74 -9.72
CA VAL A 131 -7.28 3.77 -9.27
C VAL A 131 -7.38 2.85 -8.06
N PRO A 132 -7.92 3.31 -6.91
CA PRO A 132 -8.18 2.43 -5.78
C PRO A 132 -9.25 1.40 -6.17
N ILE A 133 -8.94 0.12 -6.01
CA ILE A 133 -9.84 -1.00 -6.31
C ILE A 133 -10.38 -1.67 -5.05
N HIS A 134 -9.67 -1.50 -3.92
CA HIS A 134 -10.09 -1.99 -2.62
C HIS A 134 -9.49 -1.10 -1.52
N THR A 135 -10.26 -0.83 -0.48
CA THR A 135 -9.82 -0.05 0.68
C THR A 135 -10.38 -0.71 1.94
N HIS A 136 -9.51 -0.90 2.92
CA HIS A 136 -9.82 -1.45 4.23
C HIS A 136 -9.33 -0.48 5.32
N LEU A 137 -10.11 -0.31 6.38
CA LEU A 137 -9.73 0.54 7.51
C LEU A 137 -9.17 -0.34 8.61
N ASN A 138 -7.90 -0.15 8.95
CA ASN A 138 -7.25 -0.92 10.01
C ASN A 138 -7.87 -0.56 11.37
N ASN A 139 -8.32 -1.57 12.12
CA ASN A 139 -9.09 -1.40 13.35
C ASN A 139 -8.25 -1.49 14.64
N HIS A 140 -6.92 -1.56 14.55
CA HIS A 140 -6.01 -1.61 15.70
C HIS A 140 -5.67 -0.21 16.25
N GLY A 141 -5.90 0.85 15.47
CA GLY A 141 -5.53 2.23 15.78
C GLY A 141 -6.64 3.13 16.34
N LYS A 142 -6.38 4.46 16.33
CA LYS A 142 -7.38 5.46 16.73
C LYS A 142 -8.45 5.57 15.63
N ILE A 143 -9.70 5.40 16.04
CA ILE A 143 -10.86 5.48 15.13
C ILE A 143 -11.62 6.78 15.38
N PHE A 144 -11.92 7.48 14.30
CA PHE A 144 -12.75 8.67 14.28
C PHE A 144 -14.14 8.34 13.75
N TYR A 145 -15.13 9.03 14.27
CA TYR A 145 -16.50 8.95 13.79
C TYR A 145 -17.09 10.34 13.60
N SER A 146 -17.66 10.59 12.43
CA SER A 146 -18.34 11.85 12.14
C SER A 146 -19.45 11.63 11.13
N LYS A 147 -20.66 12.12 11.42
CA LYS A 147 -21.82 12.12 10.50
C LYS A 147 -22.11 10.75 9.85
N GLY A 148 -21.97 9.65 10.60
CA GLY A 148 -22.23 8.30 10.09
C GLY A 148 -21.08 7.66 9.31
N LEU A 149 -19.92 8.30 9.27
CA LEU A 149 -18.70 7.82 8.62
C LEU A 149 -17.64 7.51 9.67
N PHE A 150 -16.86 6.46 9.41
CA PHE A 150 -15.69 6.10 10.19
C PHE A 150 -14.41 6.44 9.45
N PHE A 151 -13.35 6.67 10.21
CA PHE A 151 -12.01 6.88 9.67
C PHE A 151 -10.99 6.29 10.65
N SER A 152 -9.93 5.68 10.14
CA SER A 152 -8.83 5.15 10.94
C SER A 152 -7.55 5.91 10.65
N THR A 153 -6.65 5.97 11.63
CA THR A 153 -5.28 6.48 11.43
C THR A 153 -4.43 5.59 10.53
N THR A 154 -4.88 4.38 10.23
CA THR A 154 -4.22 3.47 9.30
C THR A 154 -5.25 2.89 8.34
N LEU A 155 -4.92 2.85 7.06
CA LEU A 155 -5.79 2.30 6.02
C LEU A 155 -4.97 1.54 4.98
N GLU A 156 -5.50 0.40 4.56
CA GLU A 156 -4.89 -0.44 3.54
C GLU A 156 -5.61 -0.20 2.21
N VAL A 157 -4.87 0.07 1.14
CA VAL A 157 -5.45 0.34 -0.17
C VAL A 157 -4.72 -0.44 -1.24
N SER A 158 -5.47 -1.23 -1.99
CA SER A 158 -5.01 -1.83 -3.23
C SER A 158 -5.41 -0.96 -4.42
N TYR A 159 -4.44 -0.71 -5.28
CA TYR A 159 -4.60 0.11 -6.47
C TYR A 159 -4.30 -0.69 -7.73
N LEU A 160 -5.04 -0.38 -8.80
CA LEU A 160 -4.78 -0.85 -10.16
C LEU A 160 -4.32 0.31 -11.04
N ARG A 161 -3.31 0.08 -11.89
CA ARG A 161 -2.83 1.08 -12.84
C ARG A 161 -3.96 1.50 -13.80
N LYS A 162 -4.07 2.80 -14.09
CA LYS A 162 -5.22 3.38 -14.80
C LYS A 162 -5.47 2.83 -16.19
N ASP A 163 -4.42 2.56 -16.96
CA ASP A 163 -4.52 1.96 -18.30
C ASP A 163 -5.22 0.59 -18.23
N LEU A 164 -4.92 -0.20 -17.19
CA LEU A 164 -5.54 -1.50 -16.92
C LEU A 164 -6.94 -1.36 -16.31
N ALA A 165 -7.17 -0.34 -15.49
CA ALA A 165 -8.46 -0.09 -14.86
C ALA A 165 -9.52 0.47 -15.83
N LYS A 166 -9.09 1.12 -16.93
CA LYS A 166 -9.96 1.85 -17.87
C LYS A 166 -11.21 1.10 -18.33
N PRO A 167 -11.17 -0.21 -18.69
CA PRO A 167 -12.37 -0.94 -19.09
C PRO A 167 -13.44 -1.02 -17.98
N TYR A 168 -13.02 -1.02 -16.72
CA TYR A 168 -13.88 -1.21 -15.56
C TYR A 168 -14.46 0.10 -14.99
N LEU A 169 -13.86 1.26 -15.32
CA LEU A 169 -14.34 2.56 -14.86
C LEU A 169 -15.78 2.88 -15.29
N SER A 170 -16.24 2.25 -16.38
CA SER A 170 -17.63 2.38 -16.86
C SER A 170 -18.67 1.79 -15.90
N PHE A 171 -18.28 0.87 -15.00
CA PHE A 171 -19.16 0.33 -13.95
C PHE A 171 -19.36 1.30 -12.77
N GLY A 172 -18.61 2.39 -12.72
CA GLY A 172 -18.65 3.36 -11.64
C GLY A 172 -17.91 2.90 -10.38
N TYR A 173 -17.97 3.74 -9.34
CA TYR A 173 -17.41 3.45 -8.02
C TYR A 173 -18.45 2.85 -7.09
N ARG A 174 -17.98 2.09 -6.11
CA ARG A 174 -18.82 1.52 -5.05
C ARG A 174 -19.20 2.60 -4.04
N ASP A 175 -20.33 2.39 -3.37
CA ASP A 175 -20.78 3.24 -2.26
C ASP A 175 -20.26 2.76 -0.89
N GLU A 176 -19.69 1.55 -0.85
CA GLU A 176 -19.08 0.95 0.33
C GLU A 176 -17.77 0.25 -0.03
N GLY A 177 -16.79 0.33 0.87
CA GLY A 177 -15.48 -0.27 0.71
C GLY A 177 -15.45 -1.74 1.09
N ASN A 178 -16.16 -2.11 2.17
CA ASN A 178 -16.02 -3.47 2.69
C ASN A 178 -16.56 -4.54 1.72
N LEU A 179 -15.86 -5.66 1.65
CA LEU A 179 -16.17 -6.83 0.85
C LEU A 179 -16.59 -8.01 1.74
N MET A 180 -17.87 -8.37 1.70
CA MET A 180 -18.36 -9.53 2.44
C MET A 180 -17.60 -10.81 2.04
N GLY A 181 -17.00 -11.48 3.03
CA GLY A 181 -16.25 -12.73 2.83
C GLY A 181 -14.79 -12.54 2.40
N PHE A 182 -14.36 -11.30 2.14
CA PHE A 182 -12.97 -10.97 1.85
C PHE A 182 -12.34 -10.13 2.97
N ASP A 183 -13.13 -9.26 3.60
CA ASP A 183 -12.63 -8.40 4.69
C ASP A 183 -12.86 -9.03 6.06
N SER A 184 -11.90 -8.80 6.94
CA SER A 184 -11.95 -9.21 8.33
C SER A 184 -11.17 -8.21 9.19
N PRO A 185 -11.55 -8.06 10.47
CA PRO A 185 -10.87 -7.13 11.36
C PRO A 185 -9.39 -7.48 11.50
N THR A 186 -8.51 -6.51 11.28
CA THR A 186 -7.05 -6.64 11.45
C THR A 186 -6.71 -7.11 12.87
N PHE A 187 -7.33 -6.49 13.87
CA PHE A 187 -7.27 -6.88 15.27
C PHE A 187 -8.58 -7.55 15.68
N LEU A 188 -8.55 -8.88 15.80
CA LEU A 188 -9.72 -9.73 16.09
C LEU A 188 -10.60 -9.30 17.27
N PRO A 189 -10.07 -8.73 18.37
CA PRO A 189 -10.91 -8.23 19.47
C PRO A 189 -11.80 -7.04 19.11
N ASN A 190 -11.46 -6.28 18.06
CA ASN A 190 -12.23 -5.12 17.60
C ASN A 190 -13.14 -5.52 16.43
N PRO A 191 -14.32 -4.89 16.29
CA PRO A 191 -15.18 -5.12 15.13
C PRO A 191 -14.54 -4.60 13.85
N GLU A 192 -14.99 -5.14 12.72
CA GLU A 192 -14.71 -4.58 11.40
C GLU A 192 -15.30 -3.16 11.29
N ILE A 193 -14.57 -2.25 10.65
CA ILE A 193 -14.98 -0.85 10.54
C ILE A 193 -15.73 -0.67 9.21
N PRO A 194 -16.99 -0.22 9.25
CA PRO A 194 -17.74 0.00 8.02
C PRO A 194 -17.18 1.22 7.26
N LEU A 195 -16.69 0.99 6.05
CA LEU A 195 -16.23 1.99 5.11
C LEU A 195 -17.35 2.33 4.12
N ARG A 196 -17.83 3.57 4.19
CA ARG A 196 -18.85 4.12 3.31
C ARG A 196 -18.31 5.34 2.58
N PHE A 197 -18.62 5.44 1.29
CA PHE A 197 -18.30 6.60 0.48
C PHE A 197 -19.54 7.46 0.34
N VAL A 198 -19.41 8.75 0.64
CA VAL A 198 -20.50 9.70 0.40
C VAL A 198 -20.49 10.04 -1.08
N ARG A 199 -21.59 9.79 -1.78
CA ARG A 199 -21.80 10.41 -3.09
C ARG A 199 -21.92 11.91 -2.86
N GLU A 200 -21.01 12.70 -3.41
CA GLU A 200 -21.27 14.12 -3.57
C GLU A 200 -22.55 14.24 -4.41
N SER A 201 -23.63 14.66 -3.77
CA SER A 201 -24.76 15.20 -4.49
C SER A 201 -24.21 16.46 -5.16
N ASN A 202 -23.89 16.38 -6.45
CA ASN A 202 -23.61 17.56 -7.26
C ASN A 202 -24.78 18.51 -7.07
N GLY A 203 -24.57 19.54 -6.24
CA GLY A 203 -25.50 20.64 -6.02
C GLY A 203 -25.47 21.61 -7.19
#